data_AF-A0A8J8C8P5-F1
#
_entry.id   AF-A0A8J8C8P5-F1
#
_cell.length_a   1.000
_cell.length_b   1.000
_cell.length_c   1.000
_cell.angle_alpha   90.00
_cell.angle_beta   90.00
_cell.angle_gamma   90.00
#
_symmetry.space_group_name_H-M   'P 1'
#
loop_
_entity.id
_entity.type
_entity.pdbx_description
1 polymer ?
#
loop_
_entity_poly.entity_id
_entity_poly.type
_entity_poly.pdbx_seq_one_letter_code
_entity_poly.pdbx_strand_id
1 'polypeptide(L)'
;MAKSLSETNTGEKLQLELTNLEHQYQPERLEGLPIKALEGKARLAVDRYEEIISGFPRRDGLKGPWRALAHGDIDESLSPLTQEQQKCAFDTLERCIDNITEVATKREDKQRTEESELISVDSLESIISLRF
;
A
#
# COMPACT_ATOMS: atom_id res chain seq x y z
N MET A 1 -6.95 -30.40 -31.53
CA MET A 1 -6.16 -29.16 -31.46
C MET A 1 -6.61 -28.37 -30.24
N ALA A 2 -5.99 -28.59 -29.09
CA ALA A 2 -6.24 -27.81 -27.88
C ALA A 2 -5.14 -26.75 -27.76
N LYS A 3 -5.36 -25.58 -28.37
CA LYS A 3 -4.48 -24.43 -28.19
C LYS A 3 -4.79 -23.81 -26.82
N SER A 4 -3.75 -23.80 -25.99
CA SER A 4 -3.54 -23.07 -24.73
C SER A 4 -4.63 -22.08 -24.32
N LEU A 5 -5.46 -22.47 -23.36
CA LEU A 5 -6.26 -21.58 -22.51
C LEU A 5 -5.49 -21.13 -21.25
N SER A 6 -4.18 -21.40 -21.19
CA SER A 6 -3.33 -21.16 -20.01
C SER A 6 -2.30 -20.05 -20.19
N GLU A 7 -2.29 -19.37 -21.34
CA GLU A 7 -1.28 -18.34 -21.66
C GLU A 7 -1.86 -16.93 -21.78
N THR A 8 -3.18 -16.78 -21.79
CA THR A 8 -3.79 -15.50 -21.42
C THR A 8 -3.74 -15.35 -19.90
N ASN A 9 -3.30 -14.16 -19.46
CA ASN A 9 -3.77 -13.52 -18.23
C ASN A 9 -2.88 -13.56 -16.97
N THR A 10 -1.60 -13.93 -17.01
CA THR A 10 -0.72 -13.69 -15.82
C THR A 10 -0.51 -12.17 -15.59
N GLY A 11 -0.27 -11.43 -16.68
CA GLY A 11 -0.10 -9.98 -16.62
C GLY A 11 -1.40 -9.23 -16.34
N GLU A 12 -2.52 -9.59 -16.99
CA GLU A 12 -3.79 -8.90 -16.76
C GLU A 12 -4.39 -9.26 -15.38
N LYS A 13 -4.11 -10.45 -14.84
CA LYS A 13 -4.43 -10.80 -13.44
C LYS A 13 -3.63 -9.93 -12.47
N LEU A 14 -2.32 -9.78 -12.69
CA LEU A 14 -1.51 -8.88 -11.85
C LEU A 14 -2.07 -7.46 -11.91
N GLN A 15 -2.34 -6.96 -13.10
CA GLN A 15 -2.89 -5.62 -13.28
C GLN A 15 -4.24 -5.44 -12.56
N LEU A 16 -5.12 -6.45 -12.60
CA LEU A 16 -6.39 -6.43 -11.88
C LEU A 16 -6.19 -6.37 -10.36
N GLU A 17 -5.32 -7.23 -9.81
CA GLU A 17 -5.01 -7.25 -8.37
C GLU A 17 -4.40 -5.91 -7.90
N LEU A 18 -3.48 -5.34 -8.68
CA LEU A 18 -2.88 -4.04 -8.42
C LEU A 18 -3.90 -2.90 -8.51
N THR A 19 -4.80 -2.92 -9.50
CA THR A 19 -5.87 -1.93 -9.63
C THR A 19 -6.82 -2.00 -8.44
N ASN A 20 -7.16 -3.21 -7.97
CA ASN A 20 -7.99 -3.41 -6.80
C ASN A 20 -7.29 -2.94 -5.51
N LEU A 21 -5.98 -3.14 -5.42
CA LEU A 21 -5.17 -2.65 -4.30
C LEU A 21 -5.18 -1.11 -4.28
N GLU A 22 -4.85 -0.48 -5.41
CA GLU A 22 -4.84 0.98 -5.54
C GLU A 22 -6.21 1.59 -5.21
N HIS A 23 -7.29 1.00 -5.72
CA HIS A 23 -8.64 1.47 -5.44
C HIS A 23 -9.00 1.42 -3.95
N GLN A 24 -8.48 0.45 -3.19
CA GLN A 24 -8.74 0.35 -1.74
C GLN A 24 -8.06 1.46 -0.92
N TYR A 25 -6.96 2.01 -1.44
CA TYR A 25 -6.16 3.05 -0.78
C TYR A 25 -6.28 4.41 -1.48
N GLN A 26 -7.37 4.63 -2.21
CA GLN A 26 -7.73 5.95 -2.70
C GLN A 26 -8.01 6.91 -1.54
N PRO A 27 -7.58 8.19 -1.62
CA PRO A 27 -7.74 9.16 -0.53
C PRO A 27 -9.17 9.25 0.01
N GLU A 28 -10.17 9.24 -0.88
CA GLU A 28 -11.59 9.35 -0.55
C GLU A 28 -12.09 8.19 0.33
N ARG A 29 -11.44 7.02 0.26
CA ARG A 29 -11.76 5.84 1.09
C ARG A 29 -11.03 5.82 2.42
N LEU A 30 -9.96 6.61 2.52
CA LEU A 30 -9.14 6.76 3.72
C LEU A 30 -9.60 7.95 4.56
N GLU A 31 -10.35 8.88 3.97
CA GLU A 31 -10.97 9.99 4.66
C GLU A 31 -11.82 9.53 5.86
N GLY A 32 -11.75 10.28 6.94
CA GLY A 32 -12.49 10.00 8.17
C GLY A 32 -11.85 8.93 9.07
N LEU A 33 -10.92 8.11 8.58
CA LEU A 33 -10.23 7.11 9.41
C LEU A 33 -9.32 7.78 10.46
N PRO A 34 -9.22 7.23 11.68
CA PRO A 34 -8.27 7.71 12.69
C PRO A 34 -6.82 7.40 12.27
N ILE A 35 -5.85 8.20 12.73
CA ILE A 35 -4.42 8.08 12.36
C ILE A 35 -3.90 6.65 12.60
N LYS A 36 -4.20 6.06 13.76
CA LYS A 36 -3.82 4.65 14.05
C LYS A 36 -4.39 3.63 13.06
N ALA A 37 -5.56 3.89 12.49
CA ALA A 37 -6.12 3.03 11.45
C ALA A 37 -5.41 3.25 10.10
N LEU A 38 -4.98 4.49 9.79
CA LEU A 38 -4.18 4.79 8.60
C LEU A 38 -2.81 4.09 8.65
N GLU A 39 -2.13 4.11 9.81
CA GLU A 39 -0.89 3.34 10.02
C GLU A 39 -1.11 1.83 9.82
N GLY A 40 -2.22 1.30 10.35
CA GLY A 40 -2.62 -0.09 10.13
C GLY A 40 -2.88 -0.40 8.65
N LYS A 41 -3.44 0.56 7.90
CA LYS A 41 -3.67 0.44 6.45
C LYS A 41 -2.37 0.39 5.65
N ALA A 42 -1.35 1.14 6.03
CA ALA A 42 -0.04 1.09 5.38
C ALA A 42 0.59 -0.31 5.50
N ARG A 43 0.54 -0.90 6.70
CA ARG A 43 1.03 -2.26 6.91
C ARG A 43 0.26 -3.30 6.10
N LEU A 44 -1.07 -3.19 6.08
CA LEU A 44 -1.92 -4.08 5.25
C LEU A 44 -1.68 -3.91 3.75
N ALA A 45 -1.30 -2.72 3.28
CA ALA A 45 -0.95 -2.51 1.87
C ALA A 45 0.32 -3.28 1.49
N VAL A 46 1.33 -3.28 2.36
CA VAL A 46 2.56 -4.07 2.19
C VAL A 46 2.28 -5.57 2.23
N ASP A 47 1.54 -6.05 3.24
CA ASP A 47 1.18 -7.47 3.35
C ASP A 47 0.43 -7.96 2.11
N ARG A 48 -0.54 -7.17 1.62
CA ARG A 48 -1.28 -7.48 0.39
C ARG A 48 -0.41 -7.45 -0.86
N TYR A 49 0.52 -6.51 -0.95
CA TYR A 49 1.50 -6.51 -2.04
C TYR A 49 2.30 -7.80 -2.04
N GLU A 50 2.86 -8.23 -0.89
CA GLU A 50 3.63 -9.47 -0.80
C GLU A 50 2.80 -10.71 -1.16
N GLU A 51 1.53 -10.77 -0.74
CA GLU A 51 0.58 -11.83 -1.14
C GLU A 51 0.36 -11.86 -2.66
N ILE A 52 0.15 -10.69 -3.28
CA ILE A 52 -0.05 -10.57 -4.73
C ILE A 52 1.18 -11.08 -5.47
N ILE A 53 2.38 -10.61 -5.12
CA ILE A 53 3.63 -11.00 -5.81
C ILE A 53 3.91 -12.50 -5.62
N SER A 54 3.76 -13.02 -4.40
CA SER A 54 4.03 -14.44 -4.09
C SER A 54 3.00 -15.41 -4.66
N GLY A 55 1.79 -14.92 -4.99
CA GLY A 55 0.71 -15.70 -5.62
C GLY A 55 0.99 -16.11 -7.07
N PHE A 56 2.03 -15.57 -7.72
CA PHE A 56 2.39 -15.91 -9.09
C PHE A 56 3.39 -17.06 -9.18
N PRO A 57 3.21 -18.01 -10.13
CA PRO A 57 4.18 -19.07 -10.35
C PRO A 57 5.49 -18.50 -10.88
N ARG A 58 6.60 -19.14 -10.53
CA ARG A 58 7.92 -18.71 -11.02
C ARG A 58 8.05 -18.93 -12.52
N ARG A 59 8.79 -18.03 -13.19
CA ARG A 59 9.00 -18.04 -14.65
C ARG A 59 9.70 -19.29 -15.17
N ASP A 60 10.56 -19.90 -14.36
CA ASP A 60 11.28 -21.14 -14.67
C ASP A 60 10.39 -22.40 -14.54
N GLY A 61 9.18 -22.29 -13.97
CA GLY A 61 8.30 -23.42 -13.67
C GLY A 61 8.81 -24.34 -12.57
N LEU A 62 9.96 -24.03 -11.94
CA LEU A 62 10.61 -24.88 -10.95
C LEU A 62 10.19 -24.49 -9.52
N LYS A 63 9.83 -25.49 -8.72
CA LYS A 63 9.54 -25.34 -7.29
C LYS A 63 10.43 -26.25 -6.46
N GLY A 64 10.76 -25.82 -5.24
CA GLY A 64 11.46 -26.65 -4.26
C GLY A 64 12.93 -26.94 -4.59
N PRO A 65 13.51 -28.06 -4.10
CA PRO A 65 14.96 -28.32 -4.13
C PRO A 65 15.58 -28.36 -5.53
N TRP A 66 14.78 -28.68 -6.56
CA TRP A 66 15.19 -28.65 -7.96
C TRP A 66 15.66 -27.27 -8.43
N ARG A 67 15.13 -26.21 -7.83
CA ARG A 67 15.50 -24.82 -8.14
C ARG A 67 16.89 -24.46 -7.62
N ALA A 68 17.19 -24.81 -6.37
CA ALA A 68 18.49 -24.55 -5.75
C ALA A 68 19.61 -25.25 -6.54
N LEU A 69 19.32 -26.45 -7.06
CA LEU A 69 20.21 -27.23 -7.92
C LEU A 69 20.37 -26.61 -9.32
N ALA A 70 19.28 -26.15 -9.95
CA ALA A 70 19.32 -25.62 -11.31
C ALA A 70 19.99 -24.24 -11.40
N HIS A 71 19.87 -23.43 -10.35
CA HIS A 71 20.29 -22.03 -10.37
C HIS A 71 21.47 -21.71 -9.47
N GLY A 72 21.97 -22.67 -8.67
CA GLY A 72 23.15 -22.47 -7.82
C GLY A 72 23.01 -21.21 -6.98
N ASP A 73 22.05 -21.21 -6.06
CA ASP A 73 21.67 -20.13 -5.13
C ASP A 73 22.57 -18.87 -5.17
N ILE A 74 22.25 -17.91 -6.05
CA ILE A 74 22.57 -16.49 -5.86
C ILE A 74 21.43 -15.64 -6.45
N ASP A 75 20.45 -15.36 -5.57
CA ASP A 75 19.58 -14.16 -5.44
C ASP A 75 18.91 -13.44 -6.63
N GLU A 76 19.43 -13.44 -7.85
CA GLU A 76 18.97 -12.50 -8.89
C GLU A 76 17.84 -13.03 -9.80
N SER A 77 17.55 -14.34 -9.83
CA SER A 77 16.53 -14.92 -10.73
C SER A 77 15.19 -15.26 -10.05
N LEU A 78 14.97 -14.78 -8.82
CA LEU A 78 14.01 -15.41 -7.90
C LEU A 78 12.53 -15.01 -8.08
N SER A 79 12.26 -13.94 -8.82
CA SER A 79 10.94 -13.31 -8.84
C SER A 79 10.00 -13.91 -9.90
N PRO A 80 8.74 -14.22 -9.51
CA PRO A 80 7.75 -14.79 -10.42
C PRO A 80 7.26 -13.82 -11.51
N LEU A 81 7.60 -12.53 -11.39
CA LEU A 81 7.16 -11.47 -12.29
C LEU A 81 8.31 -10.95 -13.14
N THR A 82 8.02 -10.38 -14.32
CA THR A 82 9.00 -9.62 -15.13
C THR A 82 9.51 -8.39 -14.37
N GLN A 83 10.67 -7.84 -14.76
CA GLN A 83 11.17 -6.59 -14.15
C GLN A 83 10.15 -5.45 -14.30
N GLU A 84 9.51 -5.34 -15.46
CA GLU A 84 8.45 -4.36 -15.71
C GLU A 84 7.24 -4.56 -14.79
N GLN A 85 6.81 -5.81 -14.60
CA GLN A 85 5.70 -6.16 -13.70
C GLN A 85 6.04 -5.90 -12.23
N GLN A 86 7.27 -6.21 -11.81
CA GLN A 86 7.74 -5.89 -10.46
C GLN A 86 7.76 -4.39 -10.21
N LYS A 87 8.31 -3.64 -11.18
CA LYS A 87 8.33 -2.18 -11.11
C LYS A 87 6.91 -1.63 -11.02
N CYS A 88 6.01 -2.06 -11.92
CA CYS A 88 4.62 -1.63 -11.89
C CYS A 88 3.93 -1.94 -10.55
N ALA A 89 4.18 -3.12 -9.98
CA ALA A 89 3.63 -3.49 -8.70
C ALA A 89 4.20 -2.63 -7.56
N PHE A 90 5.51 -2.36 -7.59
CA PHE A 90 6.19 -1.53 -6.60
C PHE A 90 5.71 -0.07 -6.67
N ASP A 91 5.65 0.52 -7.86
CA ASP A 91 5.12 1.87 -8.11
C ASP A 91 3.65 1.98 -7.63
N THR A 92 2.89 0.87 -7.67
CA THR A 92 1.52 0.83 -7.14
C THR A 92 1.49 0.81 -5.62
N LEU A 93 2.38 0.05 -4.98
CA LEU A 93 2.54 0.06 -3.53
C LEU A 93 2.95 1.45 -3.04
N GLU A 94 3.93 2.09 -3.68
CA GLU A 94 4.36 3.45 -3.34
C GLU A 94 3.20 4.43 -3.39
N ARG A 95 2.41 4.43 -4.48
CA ARG A 95 1.20 5.26 -4.58
C ARG A 95 0.19 5.01 -3.46
N CYS A 96 -0.01 3.74 -3.06
CA CYS A 96 -0.89 3.43 -1.94
C CYS A 96 -0.37 4.02 -0.62
N ILE A 97 0.93 3.91 -0.36
CA ILE A 97 1.57 4.45 0.84
C ILE A 97 1.55 5.98 0.84
N ASP A 98 1.79 6.61 -0.30
CA ASP A 98 1.73 8.06 -0.46
C ASP A 98 0.33 8.59 -0.17
N ASN A 99 -0.72 7.96 -0.71
CA ASN A 99 -2.10 8.34 -0.42
C ASN A 99 -2.42 8.24 1.09
N ILE A 100 -1.97 7.17 1.75
CA ILE A 100 -2.16 6.99 3.19
C ILE A 100 -1.43 8.07 3.98
N THR A 101 -0.18 8.37 3.60
CA THR A 101 0.67 9.35 4.26
C THR A 101 0.12 10.77 4.08
N GLU A 102 -0.37 11.10 2.89
CA GLU A 102 -0.99 12.39 2.60
C GLU A 102 -2.25 12.60 3.45
N VAL A 103 -3.13 11.60 3.52
CA VAL A 103 -4.34 11.68 4.34
C VAL A 103 -4.00 11.76 5.83
N ALA A 104 -2.99 11.02 6.30
CA ALA A 104 -2.53 11.07 7.68
C ALA A 104 -2.00 12.47 8.04
N THR A 105 -1.11 13.02 7.21
CA THR A 105 -0.51 14.36 7.41
C THR A 105 -1.59 15.45 7.44
N LYS A 106 -2.52 15.43 6.48
CA LYS A 106 -3.65 16.38 6.45
C LYS A 106 -4.50 16.30 7.72
N ARG A 107 -4.60 15.13 8.35
CA ARG A 107 -5.37 14.95 9.58
C ARG A 107 -4.63 15.48 10.80
N GLU A 108 -3.33 15.25 10.88
CA GLU A 108 -2.47 15.81 11.93
C GLU A 108 -2.51 17.34 11.89
N ASP A 109 -2.42 17.93 10.69
CA ASP A 109 -2.51 19.38 10.52
C ASP A 109 -3.87 19.95 10.95
N LYS A 110 -4.97 19.23 10.65
CA LYS A 110 -6.31 19.60 11.12
C LYS A 110 -6.42 19.52 12.64
N GLN A 111 -5.97 18.43 13.25
CA GLN A 111 -5.97 18.28 14.71
C GLN A 111 -5.16 19.38 15.40
N ARG A 112 -3.99 19.71 14.85
CA ARG A 112 -3.14 20.78 15.37
C ARG A 112 -3.81 22.15 15.28
N THR A 113 -4.54 22.40 14.20
CA THR A 113 -5.29 23.66 14.01
C THR A 113 -6.44 23.75 15.01
N GLU A 114 -7.22 22.68 15.17
CA GLU A 114 -8.33 22.59 16.14
C GLU A 114 -7.85 22.75 17.59
N GLU A 115 -6.74 22.09 17.97
CA GLU A 115 -6.12 22.24 19.30
C GLU A 115 -5.61 23.68 19.53
N SER A 116 -5.01 24.31 18.52
CA SER A 116 -4.56 25.70 18.60
C SER A 116 -5.73 26.69 18.76
N GLU A 117 -6.86 26.42 18.11
CA GLU A 117 -8.08 27.23 18.22
C GLU A 117 -8.72 27.10 19.62
N LEU A 118 -8.83 25.88 20.16
CA LEU A 118 -9.35 25.63 21.51
C LEU A 118 -8.52 26.35 22.58
N ILE A 119 -7.19 26.27 22.50
CA ILE A 119 -6.29 26.97 23.43
C ILE A 119 -6.47 28.49 23.34
N SER A 120 -6.77 29.03 22.15
CA SER A 120 -7.00 30.47 21.96
C SER A 120 -8.30 30.96 22.61
N VAL A 121 -9.36 30.15 22.59
CA VAL A 121 -10.67 30.51 23.18
C VAL A 121 -10.64 30.38 24.71
N ASP A 122 -10.08 29.28 25.25
CA ASP A 122 -9.99 29.07 26.70
C ASP A 122 -9.07 30.10 27.38
N SER A 123 -7.97 30.49 26.71
CA SER A 123 -7.08 31.55 27.21
C SER A 123 -7.77 32.92 27.22
N LEU A 124 -8.65 33.20 26.26
CA LEU A 124 -9.43 34.44 26.21
C LEU A 124 -10.58 34.46 27.24
N GLU A 125 -11.30 33.36 27.44
CA GLU A 125 -12.35 33.26 28.46
C GLU A 125 -11.80 33.39 29.88
N SER A 126 -10.59 32.86 30.14
CA SER A 126 -9.90 33.02 31.41
C SER A 126 -9.42 34.48 31.65
N ILE A 127 -9.08 35.23 30.60
CA ILE A 127 -8.71 36.65 30.69
C ILE A 127 -9.95 37.53 30.93
N ILE A 128 -11.09 37.18 30.34
CA ILE A 128 -12.35 37.93 30.51
C ILE A 128 -12.95 37.67 31.91
N SER A 129 -12.83 36.45 32.44
CA SER A 129 -13.32 36.09 33.79
C SER A 129 -12.50 36.67 34.93
N LEU A 130 -11.28 37.17 34.68
CA LEU A 130 -10.45 37.88 35.67
C LEU A 130 -10.73 39.39 35.74
N ARG A 131 -11.63 39.91 34.90
CA ARG A 131 -11.98 41.34 34.82
C ARG A 131 -13.37 41.70 35.37
N PHE A 132 -14.11 40.74 35.91
CA PHE A 132 -15.35 40.93 36.67
C PHE A 132 -15.24 40.28 38.04
#